data_AF-A0A3D4PBP4-F1
#
_entry.id   AF-A0A3D4PBP4-F1
#
_cell.length_a   1.000
_cell.length_b   1.000
_cell.length_c   1.000
_cell.angle_alpha   90.00
_cell.angle_beta   90.00
_cell.angle_gamma   90.00
#
_symmetry.space_group_name_H-M   'P 1'
#
loop_
_entity.id
_entity.type
_entity.pdbx_description
1 polymer ?
#
loop_
_entity_poly.entity_id
_entity_poly.type
_entity_poly.pdbx_seq_one_letter_code
_entity_poly.pdbx_strand_id
1 'polypeptide(L)'
;MSASNVITVLGLYVIKQDEIGVRLTLGQFSGMVTPGLGFAIPFVQQIMKTKRSLQTIDLPEQQIVLNGNISVKISGNLNFRVADPEKALLEVSNYRYTMQQMALTTIADVLGTKTIEEVRNEKMKIAAEVETIIARNAADWGLRDVDIRLTDAQLDASLQRAMMRETEAQKEANSIKIKAESDRYVAQIFADAADILGRSPGAMTLRVLQTLSDVSNDKTTVVIPVPIDMLTRHQPTQQSSSSADSSSSNHETREASTTTTYPVAELRLSGNRTITHCPNCKAKYNVTDILGSDQYDLDPQTPGQQIRCKKCEVTFTLPVED
;
A
#
# COMPACT_ATOMS: atom_id res chain seq x y z
N MET A 1 -22.52 -30.05 18.49
CA MET A 1 -22.38 -31.43 18.97
C MET A 1 -23.77 -32.05 19.02
N SER A 2 -24.14 -32.85 18.02
CA SER A 2 -25.38 -33.64 18.11
C SER A 2 -25.03 -34.91 18.89
N ALA A 3 -25.44 -34.97 20.15
CA ALA A 3 -25.47 -36.19 20.93
C ALA A 3 -26.58 -37.06 20.34
N SER A 4 -26.22 -37.86 19.33
CA SER A 4 -27.09 -38.92 18.85
C SER A 4 -27.11 -40.00 19.93
N ASN A 5 -28.12 -39.96 20.79
CA ASN A 5 -28.42 -40.99 21.77
C ASN A 5 -28.78 -42.26 21.01
N VAL A 6 -27.78 -43.13 20.82
CA VAL A 6 -28.02 -44.47 20.30
C VAL A 6 -28.51 -45.32 21.48
N ILE A 7 -29.83 -45.48 21.59
CA ILE A 7 -30.41 -46.55 22.42
C ILE A 7 -30.28 -47.84 21.60
N THR A 8 -29.31 -48.69 21.94
CA THR A 8 -29.14 -50.01 21.32
C THR A 8 -29.29 -51.09 22.37
N VAL A 9 -30.35 -51.91 22.25
CA VAL A 9 -30.58 -53.15 23.02
C VAL A 9 -29.52 -54.22 22.69
N LEU A 10 -28.78 -54.05 21.58
CA LEU A 10 -27.59 -54.82 21.23
C LEU A 10 -26.38 -53.88 21.31
N GLY A 11 -25.46 -54.10 22.23
CA GLY A 11 -24.25 -53.29 22.45
C GLY A 11 -23.22 -53.25 21.30
N LEU A 12 -23.66 -53.47 20.05
CA LEU A 12 -22.84 -53.52 18.87
C LEU A 12 -22.64 -52.10 18.31
N TYR A 13 -21.39 -51.72 18.09
CA TYR A 13 -21.04 -50.45 17.44
C TYR A 13 -20.00 -50.68 16.34
N VAL A 14 -19.97 -49.76 15.38
CA VAL A 14 -19.01 -49.78 14.27
C VAL A 14 -18.22 -48.48 14.29
N ILE A 15 -16.89 -48.59 14.35
CA ILE A 15 -15.98 -47.46 14.21
C ILE A 15 -15.40 -47.45 12.81
N LYS A 16 -15.48 -46.30 12.14
CA LYS A 16 -14.92 -46.11 10.80
C LYS A 16 -13.39 -46.11 10.85
N GLN A 17 -12.76 -46.41 9.72
CA GLN A 17 -11.29 -46.44 9.61
C GLN A 17 -10.61 -45.09 9.89
N ASP A 18 -11.33 -43.97 9.69
CA ASP A 18 -10.86 -42.61 9.98
C ASP A 18 -11.12 -42.15 11.43
N GLU A 19 -11.78 -42.99 12.23
CA GLU A 19 -12.14 -42.71 13.62
C GLU A 19 -11.34 -43.60 14.57
N ILE A 20 -10.92 -43.03 15.70
CA ILE A 20 -10.38 -43.77 16.85
C ILE A 20 -11.17 -43.35 18.08
N GLY A 21 -11.35 -44.25 19.04
CA GLY A 21 -12.13 -43.96 20.23
C GLY A 21 -11.44 -44.38 21.51
N VAL A 22 -11.94 -43.84 22.61
CA VAL A 22 -11.60 -44.27 23.97
C VAL A 22 -12.83 -44.86 24.62
N ARG A 23 -12.63 -45.95 25.36
CA ARG A 23 -13.68 -46.64 26.10
C ARG A 23 -13.61 -46.22 27.55
N LEU A 24 -14.72 -45.72 28.06
CA LEU A 24 -14.92 -45.41 29.46
C LEU A 24 -15.83 -46.48 30.07
N THR A 25 -15.39 -47.13 31.14
CA THR A 25 -16.20 -48.07 31.92
C THR A 25 -16.50 -47.39 33.26
N LEU A 26 -17.77 -47.08 33.55
CA LEU A 26 -18.19 -46.35 34.76
C LEU A 26 -17.39 -45.06 35.03
N GLY A 27 -17.01 -44.35 33.96
CA GLY A 27 -16.22 -43.11 34.05
C GLY A 27 -14.71 -43.29 34.16
N GLN A 28 -14.19 -44.52 34.23
CA GLN A 28 -12.74 -44.79 34.19
C GLN A 28 -12.28 -45.18 32.79
N PHE A 29 -11.06 -44.78 32.43
CA PHE A 29 -10.44 -45.18 31.18
C PHE A 29 -10.16 -46.69 31.18
N SER A 30 -10.78 -47.40 30.22
CA SER A 30 -10.73 -48.86 30.12
C SER A 30 -9.90 -49.34 28.93
N GLY A 31 -9.47 -48.44 28.04
CA GLY A 31 -8.66 -48.77 26.86
C GLY A 31 -9.07 -48.05 25.59
N MET A 32 -8.20 -48.13 24.58
CA MET A 32 -8.45 -47.60 23.24
C MET A 32 -9.35 -48.53 22.41
N VAL A 33 -10.14 -47.93 21.53
CA VAL A 33 -11.03 -48.63 20.60
C VAL A 33 -10.48 -48.50 19.18
N THR A 34 -10.13 -49.63 18.59
CA THR A 34 -9.64 -49.73 17.21
C THR A 34 -10.78 -49.71 16.20
N PRO A 35 -10.54 -49.28 14.95
CA PRO A 35 -11.54 -49.34 13.88
C PRO A 35 -12.08 -50.76 13.65
N GLY A 36 -13.34 -50.87 13.26
CA GLY A 36 -14.02 -52.13 13.00
C GLY A 36 -15.28 -52.34 13.84
N LEU A 37 -15.75 -53.58 13.87
CA LEU A 37 -16.91 -54.00 14.65
C LEU A 37 -16.50 -54.23 16.10
N GLY A 38 -17.15 -53.54 17.03
CA GLY A 38 -16.89 -53.66 18.45
C GLY A 38 -18.16 -53.94 19.25
N PHE A 39 -17.97 -54.48 20.46
CA PHE A 39 -19.03 -54.70 21.43
C PHE A 39 -18.75 -53.88 22.70
N ALA A 40 -19.76 -53.14 23.15
CA ALA A 40 -19.76 -52.35 24.37
C ALA A 40 -21.04 -52.63 25.16
N ILE A 41 -20.88 -52.84 26.46
CA ILE A 41 -22.01 -53.12 27.35
C ILE A 41 -22.82 -51.81 27.49
N PRO A 42 -24.09 -51.77 27.04
CA PRO A 42 -24.91 -50.58 27.21
C PRO A 42 -25.06 -50.24 28.71
N PHE A 43 -25.21 -48.96 29.03
CA PHE A 43 -25.25 -48.40 30.40
C PHE A 43 -23.93 -48.39 31.19
N VAL A 44 -23.06 -49.38 31.04
CA VAL A 44 -21.79 -49.46 31.80
C VAL A 44 -20.64 -48.82 31.04
N GLN A 45 -20.62 -48.98 29.71
CA GLN A 45 -19.53 -48.52 28.86
C GLN A 45 -19.98 -47.37 27.95
N GLN A 46 -19.18 -46.31 27.90
CA GLN A 46 -19.35 -45.18 26.99
C GLN A 46 -18.15 -45.13 26.05
N ILE A 47 -18.41 -44.84 24.77
CA ILE A 47 -17.36 -44.68 23.76
C ILE A 47 -17.35 -43.24 23.29
N MET A 48 -16.23 -42.58 23.46
CA MET A 48 -15.97 -41.27 22.88
C MET A 48 -15.08 -41.46 21.67
N LYS A 49 -15.49 -40.89 20.53
CA LYS A 49 -14.80 -41.07 19.26
C LYS A 49 -14.28 -39.74 18.72
N THR A 50 -13.13 -39.80 18.06
CA THR A 50 -12.49 -38.66 17.41
C THR A 50 -11.90 -39.07 16.07
N LYS A 51 -11.72 -38.11 15.16
CA LYS A 51 -11.13 -38.36 13.85
C LYS A 51 -9.61 -38.39 13.96
N ARG A 52 -8.98 -39.41 13.38
CA ARG A 52 -7.52 -39.52 13.25
C ARG A 52 -6.98 -38.70 12.06
N SER A 53 -7.82 -38.44 11.07
CA SER A 53 -7.47 -37.61 9.90
C SER A 53 -7.11 -36.18 10.31
N LEU A 54 -6.38 -35.48 9.43
CA LEU A 54 -6.09 -34.05 9.58
C LEU A 54 -7.43 -33.29 9.69
N GLN A 55 -7.57 -32.48 10.74
CA GLN A 55 -8.75 -31.67 11.00
C GLN A 55 -8.39 -30.20 10.80
N THR A 56 -9.27 -29.48 10.11
CA THR A 56 -9.17 -28.04 9.91
C THR A 56 -10.23 -27.34 10.77
N ILE A 57 -9.81 -26.30 11.49
CA ILE A 57 -10.69 -25.39 12.22
C ILE A 57 -10.45 -23.98 11.68
N ASP A 58 -11.53 -23.31 11.30
CA ASP A 58 -11.48 -21.91 10.92
C ASP A 58 -11.44 -21.02 12.18
N LEU A 59 -10.53 -20.06 12.17
CA LEU A 59 -10.42 -19.04 13.19
C LEU A 59 -11.34 -17.87 12.79
N PRO A 60 -12.24 -17.44 13.68
CA PRO A 60 -13.09 -16.28 13.41
C PRO A 60 -12.24 -15.03 13.21
N GLU A 61 -12.77 -14.07 12.46
CA GLU A 61 -12.13 -12.76 12.31
C GLU A 61 -12.05 -12.04 13.66
N GLN A 62 -10.85 -11.58 14.00
CA GLN A 62 -10.58 -10.79 15.19
C GLN A 62 -9.89 -9.48 14.81
N GLN A 63 -10.29 -8.38 15.47
CA GLN A 63 -9.61 -7.10 15.37
C GLN A 63 -8.50 -7.02 16.42
N ILE A 64 -7.28 -6.80 15.97
CA ILE A 64 -6.06 -6.74 16.80
C ILE A 64 -5.40 -5.38 16.56
N VAL A 65 -4.90 -4.75 17.62
CA VAL A 65 -4.10 -3.53 17.53
C VAL A 65 -2.63 -3.93 17.46
N LEU A 66 -1.97 -3.56 16.37
CA LEU A 66 -0.54 -3.77 16.14
C LEU A 66 0.31 -2.73 16.87
N ASN A 67 1.61 -2.98 16.91
CA ASN A 67 2.58 -1.98 17.32
C ASN A 67 2.54 -0.80 16.34
N GLY A 68 2.37 0.42 16.85
CA GLY A 68 2.07 1.61 16.05
C GLY A 68 0.60 2.02 16.04
N ASN A 69 -0.24 1.42 16.91
CA ASN A 69 -1.64 1.81 17.13
C ASN A 69 -2.54 1.64 15.87
N ILE A 70 -2.19 0.67 15.02
CA ILE A 70 -2.93 0.34 13.80
C ILE A 70 -3.83 -0.85 14.10
N SER A 71 -5.14 -0.70 13.90
CA SER A 71 -6.10 -1.79 14.01
C SER A 71 -6.17 -2.60 12.72
N VAL A 72 -6.05 -3.92 12.82
CA VAL A 72 -6.11 -4.84 11.69
C VAL A 72 -7.02 -6.02 12.00
N LYS A 73 -7.81 -6.44 11.02
CA LYS A 73 -8.64 -7.64 11.09
C LYS A 73 -7.92 -8.81 10.48
N ILE A 74 -7.81 -9.90 11.24
CA ILE A 74 -7.10 -11.10 10.83
C ILE A 74 -7.98 -12.30 11.09
N SER A 75 -7.95 -13.24 10.14
CA SER A 75 -8.53 -14.57 10.23
C SER A 75 -7.50 -15.60 9.79
N GLY A 76 -7.84 -16.87 9.93
CA GLY A 76 -6.99 -17.95 9.47
C GLY A 76 -7.65 -19.30 9.64
N ASN A 77 -6.91 -20.35 9.30
CA ASN A 77 -7.30 -21.71 9.64
C ASN A 77 -6.14 -22.43 10.35
N LEU A 78 -6.53 -23.36 11.22
CA LEU A 78 -5.64 -24.20 11.99
C LEU A 78 -5.87 -25.65 11.56
N ASN A 79 -4.81 -26.29 11.09
CA ASN A 79 -4.78 -27.70 10.78
C ASN A 79 -4.06 -28.44 11.91
N PHE A 80 -4.61 -29.57 12.35
CA PHE A 80 -3.94 -30.42 13.33
C PHE A 80 -4.42 -31.87 13.20
N ARG A 81 -3.65 -32.79 13.76
CA ARG A 81 -3.96 -34.22 13.81
C ARG A 81 -4.00 -34.70 15.26
N VAL A 82 -4.98 -35.53 15.59
CA VAL A 82 -5.03 -36.21 16.90
C VAL A 82 -4.10 -37.43 16.84
N ALA A 83 -3.01 -37.40 17.60
CA ALA A 83 -2.08 -38.52 17.69
C ALA A 83 -2.42 -39.46 18.86
N ASP A 84 -2.78 -38.88 20.00
CA ASP A 84 -3.19 -39.60 21.20
C ASP A 84 -4.64 -39.21 21.58
N PRO A 85 -5.64 -40.09 21.31
CA PRO A 85 -7.03 -39.80 21.61
C PRO A 85 -7.36 -39.87 23.10
N GLU A 86 -6.54 -40.53 23.92
CA GLU A 86 -6.73 -40.58 25.37
C GLU A 86 -6.54 -39.19 25.97
N LYS A 87 -5.38 -38.59 25.71
CA LYS A 87 -5.09 -37.23 26.18
C LYS A 87 -6.06 -36.20 25.59
N ALA A 88 -6.29 -36.27 24.28
CA ALA A 88 -7.13 -35.28 23.60
C ALA A 88 -8.59 -35.27 24.09
N LEU A 89 -9.12 -36.41 24.55
CA LEU A 89 -10.51 -36.52 25.01
C LEU A 89 -10.67 -36.42 26.53
N LEU A 90 -9.64 -36.77 27.32
CA LEU A 90 -9.72 -36.81 28.78
C LEU A 90 -9.09 -35.59 29.46
N GLU A 91 -8.00 -35.04 28.92
CA GLU A 91 -7.32 -33.89 29.53
C GLU A 91 -8.04 -32.56 29.22
N VAL A 92 -8.70 -32.47 28.06
CA VAL A 92 -9.40 -31.25 27.62
C VAL A 92 -10.84 -31.56 27.23
N SER A 93 -11.79 -30.85 27.84
CA SER A 93 -13.23 -31.03 27.60
C SER A 93 -13.63 -30.87 26.13
N ASN A 94 -13.14 -29.81 25.48
CA ASN A 94 -13.31 -29.56 24.06
C ASN A 94 -12.01 -29.03 23.45
N TYR A 95 -11.12 -29.94 23.08
CA TYR A 95 -9.83 -29.59 22.48
C TYR A 95 -9.97 -28.69 21.25
N ARG A 96 -11.03 -28.83 20.43
CA ARG A 96 -11.24 -28.00 19.24
C ARG A 96 -11.46 -26.54 19.59
N TYR A 97 -12.33 -26.29 20.58
CA TYR A 97 -12.61 -24.93 21.06
C TYR A 97 -11.41 -24.33 21.78
N THR A 98 -10.76 -25.11 22.67
CA THR A 98 -9.56 -24.67 23.38
C THR A 98 -8.43 -24.33 22.41
N MET A 99 -8.21 -25.15 21.39
CA MET A 99 -7.25 -24.90 20.31
C MET A 99 -7.54 -23.60 19.57
N GLN A 100 -8.81 -23.36 19.22
CA GLN A 100 -9.23 -22.14 18.54
C GLN A 100 -8.95 -20.90 19.40
N GLN A 101 -9.32 -20.93 20.69
CA GLN A 101 -9.08 -19.81 21.61
C GLN A 101 -7.59 -19.57 21.86
N MET A 102 -6.81 -20.66 21.99
CA MET A 102 -5.37 -20.58 22.15
C MET A 102 -4.71 -19.96 20.91
N ALA A 103 -5.12 -20.38 19.71
CA ALA A 103 -4.60 -19.81 18.47
C ALA A 103 -4.92 -18.31 18.39
N LEU A 104 -6.16 -17.89 18.68
CA LEU A 104 -6.56 -16.48 18.68
C LEU A 104 -5.71 -15.64 19.66
N THR A 105 -5.52 -16.14 20.89
CA THR A 105 -4.72 -15.46 21.91
C THR A 105 -3.25 -15.35 21.48
N THR A 106 -2.67 -16.45 20.99
CA THR A 106 -1.27 -16.50 20.54
C THR A 106 -1.02 -15.57 19.34
N ILE A 107 -1.95 -15.56 18.38
CA ILE A 107 -1.91 -14.64 17.24
C ILE A 107 -1.93 -13.19 17.73
N ALA A 108 -2.84 -12.85 18.65
CA ALA A 108 -2.94 -11.50 19.20
C ALA A 108 -1.66 -11.08 19.93
N ASP A 109 -1.08 -11.96 20.75
CA ASP A 109 0.15 -11.69 21.50
C ASP A 109 1.34 -11.45 20.56
N VAL A 110 1.54 -12.31 19.56
CA VAL A 110 2.66 -12.18 18.61
C VAL A 110 2.46 -10.94 17.75
N LEU A 111 1.28 -10.76 17.15
CA LEU A 111 1.01 -9.63 16.25
C LEU A 111 0.97 -8.29 16.96
N GLY A 112 0.57 -8.23 18.23
CA GLY A 112 0.60 -7.00 19.03
C GLY A 112 2.01 -6.41 19.15
N THR A 113 3.06 -7.23 19.01
CA THR A 113 4.46 -6.77 19.04
C THR A 113 5.00 -6.34 17.67
N LYS A 114 4.34 -6.73 16.56
CA LYS A 114 4.80 -6.49 15.19
C LYS A 114 4.23 -5.21 14.62
N THR A 115 4.95 -4.61 13.68
CA THR A 115 4.44 -3.48 12.87
C THR A 115 3.67 -3.98 11.64
N ILE A 116 2.91 -3.10 10.98
CA ILE A 116 2.15 -3.47 9.78
C ILE A 116 3.06 -3.89 8.62
N GLU A 117 4.24 -3.27 8.48
CA GLU A 117 5.24 -3.63 7.47
C GLU A 117 5.79 -5.03 7.71
N GLU A 118 6.08 -5.40 8.95
CA GLU A 118 6.54 -6.74 9.33
C GLU A 118 5.47 -7.78 9.06
N VAL A 119 4.21 -7.50 9.41
CA VAL A 119 3.08 -8.41 9.14
C VAL A 119 2.90 -8.64 7.63
N ARG A 120 3.11 -7.61 6.81
CA ARG A 120 3.03 -7.71 5.34
C ARG A 120 4.22 -8.46 4.73
N ASN A 121 5.44 -8.20 5.21
CA ASN A 121 6.66 -8.70 4.57
C ASN A 121 7.12 -10.07 5.13
N GLU A 122 6.92 -10.33 6.42
CA GLU A 122 7.44 -11.50 7.15
C GLU A 122 6.34 -12.49 7.57
N LYS A 123 5.23 -12.56 6.84
CA LYS A 123 4.06 -13.41 7.17
C LYS A 123 4.43 -14.87 7.49
N MET A 124 5.31 -15.48 6.70
CA MET A 124 5.73 -16.87 6.91
C MET A 124 6.49 -17.07 8.23
N LYS A 125 7.31 -16.10 8.62
CA LYS A 125 8.09 -16.15 9.86
C LYS A 125 7.19 -15.97 11.07
N ILE A 126 6.22 -15.06 10.99
CA ILE A 126 5.22 -14.87 12.04
C ILE A 126 4.36 -16.13 12.20
N ALA A 127 3.92 -16.74 11.09
CA ALA A 127 3.17 -17.99 11.13
C ALA A 127 3.96 -19.11 11.81
N ALA A 128 5.26 -19.27 11.48
CA ALA A 128 6.12 -20.26 12.11
C ALA A 128 6.36 -20.01 13.61
N GLU A 129 6.48 -18.75 14.02
CA GLU A 129 6.58 -18.36 15.44
C GLU A 129 5.32 -18.74 16.21
N VAL A 130 4.14 -18.40 15.68
CA VAL A 130 2.84 -18.78 16.26
C VAL A 130 2.65 -20.29 16.29
N GLU A 131 2.99 -20.99 15.20
CA GLU A 131 2.92 -22.45 15.11
C GLU A 131 3.76 -23.12 16.20
N THR A 132 4.99 -22.63 16.44
CA THR A 132 5.90 -23.18 17.45
C THR A 132 5.31 -23.07 18.86
N ILE A 133 4.72 -21.92 19.19
CA ILE A 133 4.09 -21.69 20.50
C ILE A 133 2.86 -22.61 20.67
N ILE A 134 2.04 -22.73 19.62
CA ILE A 134 0.85 -23.57 19.65
C ILE A 134 1.23 -25.06 19.72
N ALA A 135 2.16 -25.52 18.89
CA ALA A 135 2.59 -26.91 18.81
C ALA A 135 3.13 -27.42 20.15
N ARG A 136 3.83 -26.57 20.91
CA ARG A 136 4.32 -26.91 22.25
C ARG A 136 3.18 -27.29 23.20
N ASN A 137 2.13 -26.48 23.29
CA ASN A 137 1.01 -26.75 24.19
C ASN A 137 0.07 -27.82 23.62
N ALA A 138 -0.06 -27.90 22.30
CA ALA A 138 -0.86 -28.91 21.62
C ALA A 138 -0.32 -30.34 21.84
N ALA A 139 1.01 -30.47 22.00
CA ALA A 139 1.66 -31.74 22.30
C ALA A 139 1.23 -32.31 23.67
N ASP A 140 1.01 -31.45 24.67
CA ASP A 140 0.52 -31.86 25.99
C ASP A 140 -0.86 -32.53 25.86
N TRP A 141 -1.73 -31.96 25.02
CA TRP A 141 -3.08 -32.48 24.75
C TRP A 141 -3.13 -33.65 23.75
N GLY A 142 -1.98 -34.21 23.34
CA GLY A 142 -1.94 -35.34 22.41
C GLY A 142 -2.21 -34.99 20.93
N LEU A 143 -2.10 -33.71 20.57
CA LEU A 143 -2.22 -33.24 19.18
C LEU A 143 -0.83 -33.12 18.53
N ARG A 144 -0.76 -33.35 17.22
CA ARG A 144 0.48 -33.27 16.41
C ARG A 144 0.18 -32.65 15.04
N ASP A 145 1.25 -32.42 14.27
CA ASP A 145 1.18 -31.91 12.89
C ASP A 145 0.35 -30.62 12.81
N VAL A 146 0.64 -29.67 13.71
CA VAL A 146 -0.06 -28.38 13.78
C VAL A 146 0.48 -27.48 12.67
N ASP A 147 -0.39 -26.99 11.79
CA ASP A 147 -0.08 -26.03 10.73
C ASP A 147 -1.07 -24.88 10.80
N ILE A 148 -0.57 -23.65 10.79
CA ILE A 148 -1.40 -22.44 10.84
C ILE A 148 -1.27 -21.63 9.56
N ARG A 149 -2.42 -21.29 8.97
CA ARG A 149 -2.47 -20.40 7.82
C ARG A 149 -3.21 -19.14 8.17
N LEU A 150 -2.47 -18.04 8.22
CA LEU A 150 -3.03 -16.71 8.40
C LEU A 150 -3.56 -16.19 7.07
N THR A 151 -4.78 -15.65 7.08
CA THR A 151 -5.34 -14.87 5.97
C THR A 151 -4.66 -13.49 5.94
N ASP A 152 -4.82 -12.76 4.83
CA ASP A 152 -4.29 -11.41 4.72
C ASP A 152 -5.00 -10.45 5.68
N ALA A 153 -4.18 -9.59 6.27
CA ALA A 153 -4.59 -8.67 7.31
C ALA A 153 -5.30 -7.46 6.66
N GLN A 154 -6.57 -7.24 7.00
CA GLN A 154 -7.35 -6.13 6.45
C GLN A 154 -7.32 -4.92 7.39
N LEU A 155 -6.85 -3.78 6.88
CA LEU A 155 -6.87 -2.52 7.61
C LEU A 155 -8.28 -1.92 7.62
N ASP A 156 -8.58 -1.07 8.60
CA ASP A 156 -9.80 -0.26 8.56
C ASP A 156 -9.81 0.66 7.31
N ALA A 157 -10.98 0.78 6.68
CA ALA A 157 -11.14 1.48 5.40
C ALA A 157 -10.82 2.99 5.50
N SER A 158 -10.94 3.57 6.69
CA SER A 158 -10.54 4.96 6.93
C SER A 158 -9.02 5.13 6.89
N LEU A 159 -8.30 4.31 7.67
CA LEU A 159 -6.85 4.32 7.77
C LEU A 159 -6.18 3.88 6.47
N GLN A 160 -6.72 2.84 5.81
CA GLN A 160 -6.21 2.39 4.53
C GLN A 160 -6.18 3.52 3.50
N ARG A 161 -7.25 4.33 3.43
CA ARG A 161 -7.30 5.47 2.51
C ARG A 161 -6.29 6.56 2.87
N ALA A 162 -6.11 6.85 4.16
CA ALA A 162 -5.10 7.82 4.61
C ALA A 162 -3.68 7.36 4.27
N MET A 163 -3.34 6.11 4.60
CA MET A 163 -2.03 5.51 4.31
C MET A 163 -1.76 5.43 2.81
N MET A 164 -2.76 5.14 1.98
CA MET A 164 -2.62 5.12 0.53
C MET A 164 -2.28 6.51 -0.02
N ARG A 165 -2.92 7.58 0.47
CA ARG A 165 -2.59 8.96 0.07
C ARG A 165 -1.18 9.36 0.49
N GLU A 166 -0.77 9.00 1.71
CA GLU A 166 0.59 9.25 2.20
C GLU A 166 1.63 8.48 1.38
N THR A 167 1.36 7.20 1.11
CA THR A 167 2.24 6.34 0.29
C THR A 167 2.33 6.85 -1.14
N GLU A 168 1.23 7.31 -1.73
CA GLU A 168 1.20 7.90 -3.06
C GLU A 168 2.02 9.18 -3.13
N ALA A 169 1.84 10.10 -2.16
CA ALA A 169 2.64 11.31 -2.05
C ALA A 169 4.14 11.00 -1.88
N GLN A 170 4.49 10.02 -1.03
CA GLN A 170 5.87 9.61 -0.82
C GLN A 170 6.47 8.95 -2.06
N LYS A 171 5.69 8.15 -2.79
CA LYS A 171 6.12 7.53 -4.05
C LYS A 171 6.34 8.58 -5.12
N GLU A 172 5.46 9.57 -5.23
CA GLU A 172 5.58 10.66 -6.19
C GLU A 172 6.84 11.50 -5.88
N ALA A 173 7.03 11.88 -4.63
CA ALA A 173 8.23 12.60 -4.19
C ALA A 173 9.52 11.81 -4.48
N ASN A 174 9.52 10.50 -4.20
CA ASN A 174 10.66 9.63 -4.49
C ASN A 174 10.89 9.50 -6.01
N SER A 175 9.83 9.40 -6.81
CA SER A 175 9.90 9.33 -8.27
C SER A 175 10.55 10.59 -8.84
N ILE A 176 10.10 11.78 -8.41
CA ILE A 176 10.67 13.07 -8.82
C ILE A 176 12.15 13.16 -8.44
N LYS A 177 12.51 12.74 -7.22
CA LYS A 177 13.91 12.73 -6.77
C LYS A 177 14.78 11.82 -7.65
N ILE A 178 14.34 10.58 -7.87
CA ILE A 178 15.06 9.61 -8.71
C ILE A 178 15.20 10.14 -10.13
N LYS A 179 14.16 10.77 -10.67
CA LYS A 179 14.20 11.37 -12.01
C LYS A 179 15.20 12.53 -12.08
N ALA A 180 15.17 13.45 -11.13
CA ALA A 180 16.12 14.57 -11.09
C ALA A 180 17.58 14.10 -10.96
N GLU A 181 17.82 13.05 -10.15
CA GLU A 181 19.14 12.43 -10.02
C GLU A 181 19.57 11.73 -11.32
N SER A 182 18.65 11.03 -11.96
CA SER A 182 18.85 10.43 -13.28
C SER A 182 19.16 11.48 -14.35
N ASP A 183 18.42 12.59 -14.40
CA ASP A 183 18.62 13.66 -15.38
C ASP A 183 19.99 14.33 -15.21
N ARG A 184 20.40 14.55 -13.95
CA ARG A 184 21.75 15.06 -13.64
C ARG A 184 22.83 14.07 -14.08
N TYR A 185 22.67 12.78 -13.80
CA TYR A 185 23.63 11.74 -14.19
C TYR A 185 23.75 11.65 -15.72
N VAL A 186 22.62 11.67 -16.43
CA VAL A 186 22.57 11.68 -17.89
C VAL A 186 23.26 12.93 -18.47
N ALA A 187 23.04 14.11 -17.88
CA ALA A 187 23.70 15.34 -18.31
C ALA A 187 25.23 15.28 -18.16
N GLN A 188 25.74 14.65 -17.09
CA GLN A 188 27.17 14.44 -16.90
C GLN A 188 27.76 13.52 -17.99
N ILE A 189 27.11 12.39 -18.27
CA ILE A 189 27.54 11.49 -19.35
C ILE A 189 27.56 12.21 -20.70
N PHE A 190 26.54 13.03 -20.98
CA PHE A 190 26.50 13.79 -22.23
C PHE A 190 27.59 14.86 -22.31
N ALA A 191 27.93 15.53 -21.21
CA ALA A 191 29.04 16.47 -21.16
C ALA A 191 30.37 15.76 -21.43
N ASP A 192 30.62 14.63 -20.77
CA ASP A 192 31.82 13.82 -20.99
C ASP A 192 31.91 13.32 -22.44
N ALA A 193 30.79 12.86 -23.01
CA ALA A 193 30.73 12.43 -24.40
C ALA A 193 30.99 13.61 -25.38
N ALA A 194 30.44 14.79 -25.11
CA ALA A 194 30.69 15.98 -25.91
C ALA A 194 32.16 16.39 -25.88
N ASP A 195 32.81 16.34 -24.71
CA ASP A 195 34.24 16.62 -24.55
C ASP A 195 35.09 15.61 -25.35
N ILE A 196 34.77 14.32 -25.29
CA ILE A 196 35.47 13.28 -26.06
C ILE A 196 35.31 13.52 -27.57
N LEU A 197 34.09 13.81 -28.04
CA LEU A 197 33.82 14.08 -29.45
C LEU A 197 34.49 15.39 -29.92
N GLY A 198 34.56 16.40 -29.06
CA GLY A 198 35.18 17.69 -29.35
C GLY A 198 36.70 17.62 -29.51
N ARG A 199 37.37 16.66 -28.87
CA ARG A 199 38.84 16.47 -28.99
C ARG A 199 39.29 16.05 -30.39
N SER A 200 38.42 15.42 -31.19
CA SER A 200 38.77 14.92 -32.52
C SER A 200 38.06 15.72 -33.62
N PRO A 201 38.76 16.49 -34.45
CA PRO A 201 38.15 17.25 -35.55
C PRO A 201 37.63 16.29 -36.62
N GLY A 202 36.33 15.96 -36.54
CA GLY A 202 35.64 15.02 -37.44
C GLY A 202 34.67 14.06 -36.73
N ALA A 203 34.82 13.84 -35.41
CA ALA A 203 33.96 12.93 -34.66
C ALA A 203 32.51 13.44 -34.54
N MET A 204 32.31 14.75 -34.38
CA MET A 204 30.97 15.36 -34.45
C MET A 204 30.30 15.17 -35.82
N THR A 205 31.07 15.29 -36.92
CA THR A 205 30.55 15.04 -38.27
C THR A 205 30.12 13.59 -38.44
N LEU A 206 30.91 12.62 -37.94
CA LEU A 206 30.54 11.21 -37.95
C LEU A 206 29.29 10.94 -37.09
N ARG A 207 29.16 11.57 -35.93
CA ARG A 207 27.95 11.49 -35.08
C ARG A 207 26.71 11.96 -35.83
N VAL A 208 26.79 13.09 -36.55
CA VAL A 208 25.71 13.62 -37.39
C VAL A 208 25.35 12.61 -38.50
N LEU A 209 26.35 12.03 -39.17
CA LEU A 209 26.12 11.01 -40.21
C LEU A 209 25.51 9.71 -39.64
N GLN A 210 25.91 9.28 -38.45
CA GLN A 210 25.30 8.14 -37.74
C GLN A 210 23.85 8.42 -37.38
N THR A 211 23.54 9.59 -36.80
CA THR A 211 22.15 9.96 -36.49
C THR A 211 21.30 10.07 -37.76
N LEU A 212 21.87 10.53 -38.87
CA LEU A 212 21.19 10.54 -40.17
C LEU A 212 20.92 9.13 -40.68
N SER A 213 21.87 8.19 -40.51
CA SER A 213 21.69 6.79 -40.89
C SER A 213 20.61 6.10 -40.05
N ASP A 214 20.58 6.34 -38.74
CA ASP A 214 19.60 5.76 -37.83
C ASP A 214 18.19 6.28 -38.14
N VAL A 215 18.04 7.60 -38.33
CA VAL A 215 16.75 8.24 -38.67
C VAL A 215 16.31 7.92 -40.10
N SER A 216 17.24 7.78 -41.05
CA SER A 216 16.90 7.41 -42.45
C SER A 216 16.41 5.96 -42.59
N ASN A 217 16.67 5.11 -41.59
CA ASN A 217 16.20 3.73 -41.60
C ASN A 217 14.72 3.62 -41.19
N ASP A 218 14.24 4.54 -40.34
CA ASP A 218 12.83 4.71 -39.97
C ASP A 218 12.14 5.69 -40.94
N LYS A 219 11.61 5.15 -42.04
CA LYS A 219 10.89 5.87 -43.12
C LYS A 219 10.06 7.09 -42.63
N THR A 220 10.59 8.30 -42.74
CA THR A 220 9.87 9.56 -43.01
C THR A 220 10.86 10.72 -43.27
N THR A 221 10.39 11.79 -43.93
CA THR A 221 11.13 12.97 -44.39
C THR A 221 12.15 13.52 -43.37
N VAL A 222 13.43 13.51 -43.74
CA VAL A 222 14.55 14.00 -42.92
C VAL A 222 14.66 15.52 -43.05
N VAL A 223 14.34 16.26 -41.98
CA VAL A 223 14.64 17.70 -41.88
C VAL A 223 16.05 17.85 -41.29
N ILE A 224 16.97 18.45 -42.06
CA ILE A 224 18.38 18.63 -41.68
C ILE A 224 18.59 20.05 -41.15
N PRO A 225 18.70 20.28 -39.82
CA PRO A 225 19.18 21.55 -39.30
C PRO A 225 20.71 21.60 -39.44
N VAL A 226 21.22 22.35 -40.41
CA VAL A 226 22.66 22.62 -40.52
C VAL A 226 22.98 23.85 -39.66
N PRO A 227 23.91 23.75 -38.68
CA PRO A 227 24.34 24.90 -37.90
C PRO A 227 25.02 25.94 -38.80
N ILE A 228 24.53 27.18 -38.75
CA ILE A 228 25.05 28.33 -39.50
C ILE A 228 26.55 28.62 -39.22
N ASP A 229 27.10 28.12 -38.11
CA ASP A 229 28.53 28.22 -37.78
C ASP A 229 29.45 27.49 -38.79
N MET A 230 28.94 26.48 -39.50
CA MET A 230 29.68 25.83 -40.60
C MET A 230 29.69 26.66 -41.89
N LEU A 231 28.74 27.58 -42.05
CA LEU A 231 28.60 28.47 -43.22
C LEU A 231 29.38 29.78 -43.05
N THR A 232 29.69 30.21 -41.83
CA THR A 232 30.36 31.50 -41.55
C THR A 232 31.89 31.47 -41.56
N ARG A 233 32.51 30.46 -42.16
CA ARG A 233 33.96 30.51 -42.45
C ARG A 233 34.19 31.38 -43.69
N HIS A 234 34.26 32.70 -43.47
CA HIS A 234 34.79 33.79 -44.32
C HIS A 234 33.78 34.94 -44.48
N GLN A 235 33.65 35.80 -43.47
CA GLN A 235 33.41 37.22 -43.73
C GLN A 235 33.87 38.06 -42.53
N PRO A 236 34.69 39.11 -42.76
CA PRO A 236 35.02 40.04 -41.70
C PRO A 236 33.78 40.86 -41.34
N THR A 237 33.67 41.11 -40.05
CA THR A 237 32.61 41.84 -39.37
C THR A 237 32.43 43.25 -39.94
N GLN A 238 31.23 43.59 -40.39
CA GLN A 238 30.75 44.97 -40.37
C GLN A 238 29.38 45.03 -39.73
N GLN A 239 29.31 45.92 -38.75
CA GLN A 239 28.24 46.15 -37.81
C GLN A 239 27.43 47.33 -38.35
N SER A 240 26.12 47.16 -38.56
CA SER A 240 25.21 48.29 -38.73
C SER A 240 23.85 47.97 -38.14
N SER A 241 23.56 48.69 -37.07
CA SER A 241 22.27 48.89 -36.42
C SER A 241 21.24 49.57 -37.33
N SER A 242 19.97 49.15 -37.26
CA SER A 242 18.81 50.06 -37.11
C SER A 242 17.48 49.29 -37.00
N SER A 243 16.85 49.46 -35.83
CA SER A 243 15.41 49.67 -35.57
C SER A 243 14.32 49.13 -36.52
N ALA A 244 13.45 48.30 -35.93
CA ALA A 244 11.98 48.35 -35.93
C ALA A 244 11.22 48.90 -37.16
N ASP A 245 10.32 48.09 -37.73
CA ASP A 245 8.88 48.25 -37.46
C ASP A 245 8.01 47.11 -38.03
N SER A 246 6.84 46.99 -37.39
CA SER A 246 5.78 45.98 -37.49
C SER A 246 5.09 45.82 -38.85
N SER A 247 4.57 44.60 -39.15
CA SER A 247 3.11 44.33 -39.20
C SER A 247 2.75 42.92 -39.72
N SER A 248 2.01 42.20 -38.86
CA SER A 248 0.94 41.19 -39.08
C SER A 248 0.72 40.51 -40.44
N SER A 249 0.59 39.17 -40.45
CA SER A 249 -0.73 38.49 -40.45
C SER A 249 -0.64 36.94 -40.42
N ASN A 250 -1.30 36.38 -39.39
CA ASN A 250 -2.01 35.11 -39.18
C ASN A 250 -1.87 33.91 -40.15
N HIS A 251 -1.58 32.73 -39.59
CA HIS A 251 -2.55 31.64 -39.36
C HIS A 251 -1.88 30.46 -38.64
N GLU A 252 -2.40 29.97 -37.50
CA GLU A 252 -3.00 28.63 -37.38
C GLU A 252 -3.45 28.30 -35.94
N THR A 253 -4.61 27.67 -35.91
CA THR A 253 -5.38 27.05 -34.82
C THR A 253 -4.65 25.94 -34.07
N ARG A 254 -4.81 25.89 -32.73
CA ARG A 254 -5.28 24.68 -32.01
C ARG A 254 -5.44 24.89 -30.48
N GLU A 255 -6.62 24.49 -30.03
CA GLU A 255 -7.04 23.96 -28.71
C GLU A 255 -6.10 24.11 -27.49
N ALA A 256 -6.54 24.86 -26.48
CA ALA A 256 -6.18 24.62 -25.08
C ALA A 256 -7.24 25.20 -24.12
N SER A 257 -7.57 24.41 -23.11
CA SER A 257 -8.56 24.57 -22.07
C SER A 257 -8.47 25.89 -21.29
N THR A 258 -9.61 26.50 -21.01
CA THR A 258 -9.78 27.68 -20.17
C THR A 258 -9.49 27.34 -18.70
N THR A 259 -8.27 27.58 -18.23
CA THR A 259 -7.97 27.73 -16.80
C THR A 259 -7.86 29.22 -16.51
N THR A 260 -8.89 29.79 -15.89
CA THR A 260 -8.91 31.18 -15.42
C THR A 260 -7.80 31.38 -14.39
N THR A 261 -6.67 31.97 -14.80
CA THR A 261 -5.56 32.29 -13.89
C THR A 261 -5.86 33.61 -13.20
N TYR A 262 -6.11 33.58 -11.88
CA TYR A 262 -6.30 34.79 -11.07
C TYR A 262 -4.94 35.39 -10.67
N PRO A 263 -4.77 36.72 -10.73
CA PRO A 263 -3.52 37.37 -10.34
C PRO A 263 -3.33 37.34 -8.82
N VAL A 264 -2.12 36.96 -8.37
CA VAL A 264 -1.74 36.90 -6.95
C VAL A 264 -1.28 38.28 -6.46
N ALA A 265 -1.72 38.71 -5.28
CA ALA A 265 -1.34 40.00 -4.69
C ALA A 265 -0.09 39.89 -3.80
N GLU A 266 0.82 40.87 -3.89
CA GLU A 266 1.97 40.98 -2.98
C GLU A 266 1.54 41.54 -1.60
N LEU A 267 1.97 40.87 -0.52
CA LEU A 267 1.84 41.36 0.84
C LEU A 267 2.99 42.33 1.16
N ARG A 268 2.66 43.49 1.73
CA ARG A 268 3.65 44.45 2.24
C ARG A 268 3.38 44.69 3.72
N LEU A 269 4.40 44.53 4.54
CA LEU A 269 4.36 44.90 5.96
C LEU A 269 4.56 46.40 6.09
N SER A 270 3.59 47.10 6.67
CA SER A 270 3.69 48.53 6.97
C SER A 270 3.37 48.74 8.45
N GLY A 271 4.37 48.60 9.32
CA GLY A 271 4.20 48.63 10.77
C GLY A 271 3.66 47.31 11.33
N ASN A 272 2.70 47.36 12.26
CA ASN A 272 2.08 46.19 12.91
C ASN A 272 0.81 45.69 12.19
N ARG A 273 0.68 45.94 10.89
CA ARG A 273 -0.49 45.57 10.06
C ARG A 273 -0.04 45.08 8.70
N THR A 274 -0.63 43.96 8.25
CA THR A 274 -0.39 43.40 6.93
C THR A 274 -1.35 44.04 5.93
N ILE A 275 -0.81 44.72 4.91
CA ILE A 275 -1.60 45.36 3.85
C ILE A 275 -1.36 44.65 2.52
N THR A 276 -2.44 44.50 1.76
CA THR A 276 -2.43 43.96 0.40
C THR A 276 -2.97 45.00 -0.57
N HIS A 277 -2.42 45.02 -1.78
CA HIS A 277 -2.85 45.92 -2.86
C HIS A 277 -3.51 45.11 -3.96
N CYS A 278 -4.64 45.60 -4.49
CA CYS A 278 -5.26 44.97 -5.66
C CYS A 278 -4.31 45.06 -6.88
N PRO A 279 -4.00 43.95 -7.56
CA PRO A 279 -3.07 43.93 -8.70
C PRO A 279 -3.58 44.75 -9.90
N ASN A 280 -4.90 44.94 -10.03
CA ASN A 280 -5.48 45.72 -11.12
C ASN A 280 -5.56 47.23 -10.81
N CYS A 281 -6.17 47.62 -9.68
CA CYS A 281 -6.48 49.04 -9.40
C CYS A 281 -5.65 49.68 -8.28
N LYS A 282 -4.72 48.95 -7.65
CA LYS A 282 -3.84 49.39 -6.55
C LYS A 282 -4.56 49.91 -5.30
N ALA A 283 -5.85 49.60 -5.13
CA ALA A 283 -6.59 49.91 -3.90
C ALA A 283 -5.99 49.14 -2.71
N LYS A 284 -5.90 49.79 -1.54
CA LYS A 284 -5.31 49.25 -0.31
C LYS A 284 -6.35 48.50 0.51
N TYR A 285 -5.99 47.31 0.98
CA TYR A 285 -6.80 46.45 1.85
C TYR A 285 -5.96 46.02 3.06
N ASN A 286 -6.55 46.03 4.25
CA ASN A 286 -5.90 45.55 5.48
C ASN A 286 -6.30 44.09 5.71
N VAL A 287 -5.32 43.19 5.69
CA VAL A 287 -5.57 41.73 5.77
C VAL A 287 -6.17 41.35 7.12
N THR A 288 -5.75 42.03 8.19
CA THR A 288 -6.20 41.79 9.57
C THR A 288 -7.70 42.05 9.77
N ASP A 289 -8.28 42.99 9.03
CA ASP A 289 -9.71 43.35 9.13
C ASP A 289 -10.60 42.41 8.27
N ILE A 290 -9.99 41.62 7.39
CA ILE A 290 -10.68 40.77 6.40
C ILE A 290 -10.81 39.32 6.90
N LEU A 291 -9.94 38.89 7.82
CA LEU A 291 -9.96 37.56 8.44
C LEU A 291 -11.17 37.32 9.38
N GLY A 292 -12.02 38.33 9.60
CA GLY A 292 -13.20 38.27 10.47
C GLY A 292 -14.56 38.46 9.79
N SER A 293 -14.64 38.47 8.46
CA SER A 293 -15.91 38.63 7.73
C SER A 293 -16.17 37.47 6.76
N ASP A 294 -17.41 36.98 6.72
CA ASP A 294 -17.92 35.82 5.97
C ASP A 294 -17.79 35.90 4.43
N GLN A 295 -16.57 36.02 3.90
CA GLN A 295 -16.29 35.82 2.48
C GLN A 295 -15.43 34.58 2.31
N TYR A 296 -16.11 33.44 2.24
CA TYR A 296 -15.55 32.13 1.97
C TYR A 296 -15.54 31.81 0.47
N ASP A 297 -14.58 30.95 0.12
CA ASP A 297 -14.26 30.35 -1.19
C ASP A 297 -15.38 30.39 -2.25
N LEU A 298 -15.08 31.04 -3.37
CA LEU A 298 -15.93 31.02 -4.56
C LEU A 298 -15.58 29.87 -5.52
N ASP A 299 -14.50 29.11 -5.27
CA ASP A 299 -14.13 27.95 -6.08
C ASP A 299 -13.28 26.93 -5.28
N PRO A 300 -13.71 25.66 -5.12
CA PRO A 300 -13.00 24.63 -4.36
C PRO A 300 -11.71 24.10 -5.01
N GLN A 301 -11.29 24.60 -6.18
CA GLN A 301 -10.11 24.09 -6.90
C GLN A 301 -8.81 24.90 -6.75
N THR A 302 -8.80 25.98 -5.96
CA THR A 302 -7.59 26.81 -5.77
C THR A 302 -7.24 26.99 -4.29
N PRO A 303 -6.01 26.69 -3.85
CA PRO A 303 -5.59 26.91 -2.47
C PRO A 303 -5.37 28.41 -2.21
N GLY A 304 -6.13 28.99 -1.28
CA GLY A 304 -5.94 30.35 -0.77
C GLY A 304 -7.21 31.20 -0.75
N GLN A 305 -7.26 32.17 0.18
CA GLN A 305 -8.43 33.02 0.36
C GLN A 305 -8.57 34.02 -0.80
N GLN A 306 -9.70 33.95 -1.52
CA GLN A 306 -10.02 34.86 -2.63
C GLN A 306 -10.80 36.08 -2.15
N ILE A 307 -10.39 37.27 -2.58
CA ILE A 307 -11.08 38.52 -2.26
C ILE A 307 -11.53 39.20 -3.55
N ARG A 308 -12.80 39.63 -3.57
CA ARG A 308 -13.33 40.48 -4.65
C ARG A 308 -13.09 41.95 -4.35
N CYS A 309 -12.35 42.64 -5.21
CA CYS A 309 -12.09 44.06 -5.05
C CYS A 309 -13.38 44.88 -5.17
N LYS A 310 -13.75 45.67 -4.15
CA LYS A 310 -14.91 46.58 -4.19
C LYS A 310 -14.83 47.68 -5.25
N LYS A 311 -13.63 47.98 -5.78
CA LYS A 311 -13.40 49.10 -6.72
C LYS A 311 -13.40 48.69 -8.18
N CYS A 312 -12.86 47.52 -8.52
CA CYS A 312 -12.74 47.03 -9.90
C CYS A 312 -13.39 45.67 -10.13
N GLU A 313 -14.06 45.10 -9.12
CA GLU A 313 -14.78 43.82 -9.13
C GLU A 313 -13.96 42.57 -9.50
N VAL A 314 -12.66 42.73 -9.77
CA VAL A 314 -11.71 41.63 -10.00
C VAL A 314 -11.47 40.86 -8.71
N THR A 315 -11.55 39.53 -8.81
CA THR A 315 -11.17 38.58 -7.75
C THR A 315 -9.67 38.31 -7.80
N PHE A 316 -9.01 38.36 -6.65
CA PHE A 316 -7.58 38.05 -6.51
C PHE A 316 -7.35 37.20 -5.27
N THR A 317 -6.32 36.35 -5.30
CA THR A 317 -5.95 35.44 -4.21
C THR A 317 -4.94 36.09 -3.28
N LEU A 318 -5.14 35.92 -1.97
CA LEU A 318 -4.10 36.15 -0.98
C LEU A 318 -3.16 34.93 -0.91
N PRO A 319 -1.83 35.14 -0.85
CA PRO A 319 -0.91 34.04 -0.59
C PRO A 319 -1.19 33.48 0.83
N VAL A 320 -1.26 32.15 0.92
CA VAL A 320 -1.32 31.44 2.20
C VAL A 320 0.07 31.57 2.83
N GLU A 321 0.17 32.14 4.03
CA GLU A 321 1.40 32.09 4.81
C GLU A 321 1.62 30.63 5.27
N ASP A 322 2.77 30.05 4.96
CA ASP A 322 3.26 28.79 5.57
C ASP A 322 3.66 29.01 7.04
#